data_AF-A0A095A4W7-F1
#
_entry.id   AF-A0A095A4W7-F1
#
_cell.length_a   1.000
_cell.length_b   1.000
_cell.length_c   1.000
_cell.angle_alpha   90.00
_cell.angle_beta   90.00
_cell.angle_gamma   90.00
#
_symmetry.space_group_name_H-M   'P 1'
#
loop_
_entity.id
_entity.type
_entity.pdbx_description
1 polymer ?
#
loop_
_entity_poly.entity_id
_entity_poly.type
_entity_poly.pdbx_seq_one_letter_code
_entity_poly.pdbx_strand_id
1 'polypeptide(L)'
;MLQDMIRDPSLSWKEAKKLLRKDPRWEAVSDVFERSEREEMFKEHINGLSKKSREIFCRLLNEIEGKKESEYLLWVDMKKSQAKEAFKELLRETKIINTRTKTTLEENENHISDIMEALEKDKRFIALDAFEDERNALIEDYIDSLDKRRTPTPLSMSAKDSNRR
;
A
#
# COMPACT_ATOMS: atom_id res chain seq x y z
N MET A 1 -21.22 -16.29 36.61
CA MET A 1 -22.54 -15.64 36.74
C MET A 1 -22.58 -14.27 36.05
N LEU A 2 -21.68 -13.32 36.39
CA LEU A 2 -21.66 -12.01 35.71
C LEU A 2 -21.27 -12.13 34.23
N GLN A 3 -20.21 -12.89 33.91
CA GLN A 3 -19.72 -13.05 32.54
C GLN A 3 -20.73 -13.67 31.56
N ASP A 4 -21.54 -14.60 32.05
CA ASP A 4 -22.52 -15.36 31.28
C ASP A 4 -23.87 -14.64 31.16
N MET A 5 -24.33 -13.97 32.22
CA MET A 5 -25.66 -13.34 32.26
C MET A 5 -25.67 -11.84 31.95
N ILE A 6 -24.59 -11.12 32.22
CA ILE A 6 -24.49 -9.68 32.02
C ILE A 6 -23.52 -9.43 30.87
N ARG A 7 -24.07 -9.21 29.67
CA ARG A 7 -23.28 -8.87 28.47
C ARG A 7 -23.43 -7.43 28.04
N ASP A 8 -24.49 -6.77 28.49
CA ASP A 8 -24.79 -5.38 28.17
C ASP A 8 -24.19 -4.45 29.25
N PRO A 9 -23.18 -3.62 28.90
CA PRO A 9 -22.58 -2.69 29.83
C PRO A 9 -23.51 -1.53 30.24
N SER A 10 -24.65 -1.34 29.58
CA SER A 10 -25.61 -0.26 29.90
C SER A 10 -26.54 -0.59 31.07
N LEU A 11 -26.55 -1.86 31.52
CA LEU A 11 -27.40 -2.29 32.63
C LEU A 11 -27.04 -1.58 33.93
N SER A 12 -28.07 -1.13 34.65
CA SER A 12 -27.89 -0.72 36.05
C SER A 12 -27.79 -1.94 36.96
N TRP A 13 -27.18 -1.76 38.15
CA TRP A 13 -27.16 -2.80 39.18
C TRP A 13 -28.56 -3.30 39.55
N LYS A 14 -29.56 -2.41 39.55
CA LYS A 14 -30.95 -2.75 39.86
C LYS A 14 -31.55 -3.70 38.83
N GLU A 15 -31.26 -3.50 37.55
CA GLU A 15 -31.73 -4.36 36.46
C GLU A 15 -30.96 -5.67 36.42
N ALA A 16 -29.64 -5.61 36.49
CA ALA A 16 -28.77 -6.79 36.54
C ALA A 16 -29.13 -7.70 37.71
N LYS A 17 -29.35 -7.15 38.90
CA LYS A 17 -29.74 -7.93 40.10
C LYS A 17 -31.06 -8.68 39.93
N LYS A 18 -32.02 -8.14 39.17
CA LYS A 18 -33.28 -8.86 38.85
C LYS A 18 -33.02 -10.08 37.97
N LEU A 19 -32.03 -10.02 37.08
CA LEU A 19 -31.63 -11.14 36.23
C LEU A 19 -30.83 -12.18 37.03
N LEU A 20 -29.86 -11.72 37.83
CA LEU A 20 -28.99 -12.59 38.62
C LEU A 20 -29.77 -13.41 39.65
N ARG A 21 -30.80 -12.85 40.30
CA ARG A 21 -31.66 -13.57 41.25
C ARG A 21 -32.43 -14.75 40.67
N LYS A 22 -32.57 -14.83 39.35
CA LYS A 22 -33.20 -15.98 38.69
C LYS A 22 -32.24 -17.16 38.52
N ASP A 23 -30.94 -16.93 38.74
CA ASP A 23 -29.92 -17.95 38.62
C ASP A 23 -29.80 -18.76 39.93
N PRO A 24 -29.80 -20.10 39.89
CA PRO A 24 -29.66 -20.93 41.09
C PRO A 24 -28.38 -20.67 41.89
N ARG A 25 -27.32 -20.16 41.24
CA ARG A 25 -26.03 -19.84 41.89
C ARG A 25 -26.09 -18.55 42.71
N TRP A 26 -27.15 -17.74 42.58
CA TRP A 26 -27.25 -16.45 43.26
C TRP A 26 -27.22 -16.58 44.78
N GLU A 27 -27.94 -17.54 45.36
CA GLU A 27 -28.02 -17.73 46.82
C GLU A 27 -26.63 -18.01 47.41
N ALA A 28 -25.89 -18.93 46.81
CA ALA A 28 -24.51 -19.24 47.23
C ALA A 28 -23.59 -18.02 47.16
N VAL A 29 -23.77 -17.13 46.17
CA VAL A 29 -23.00 -15.88 46.06
C VAL A 29 -23.48 -14.85 47.08
N SER A 30 -24.78 -14.79 47.39
CA SER A 30 -25.33 -13.81 48.32
C SER A 30 -25.03 -14.10 49.78
N ASP A 31 -24.81 -15.36 50.12
CA ASP A 31 -24.44 -15.81 51.46
C ASP A 31 -22.97 -15.52 51.78
N VAL A 32 -22.11 -15.51 50.76
CA VAL A 32 -20.66 -15.28 50.90
C VAL A 32 -20.32 -13.79 50.82
N PHE A 33 -20.97 -13.04 49.93
CA PHE A 33 -20.61 -11.64 49.66
C PHE A 33 -21.66 -10.64 50.11
N GLU A 34 -21.20 -9.57 50.73
CA GLU A 34 -22.05 -8.46 51.13
C GLU A 34 -22.66 -7.74 49.92
N ARG A 35 -23.63 -6.86 50.20
CA ARG A 35 -24.31 -6.11 49.15
C ARG A 35 -23.36 -5.18 48.40
N SER A 36 -22.46 -4.51 49.12
CA SER A 36 -21.46 -3.59 48.58
C SER A 36 -20.50 -4.31 47.64
N GLU A 37 -19.92 -5.42 48.09
CA GLU A 37 -18.96 -6.23 47.32
C GLU A 37 -19.57 -6.74 46.01
N ARG A 38 -20.82 -7.22 46.04
CA ARG A 38 -21.53 -7.65 44.82
C ARG A 38 -21.77 -6.52 43.83
N GLU A 39 -22.09 -5.33 44.32
CA GLU A 39 -22.27 -4.16 43.48
C GLU A 39 -20.93 -3.67 42.90
N GLU A 40 -19.85 -3.79 43.65
CA GLU A 40 -18.49 -3.48 43.19
C GLU A 40 -18.03 -4.47 42.11
N MET A 41 -18.17 -5.78 42.32
CA MET A 41 -17.87 -6.79 41.30
C MET A 41 -18.69 -6.58 40.02
N PHE A 42 -19.95 -6.15 40.14
CA PHE A 42 -20.77 -5.79 39.00
C PHE A 42 -20.24 -4.55 38.27
N LYS A 43 -19.89 -3.48 39.00
CA LYS A 43 -19.30 -2.26 38.41
C LYS A 43 -18.00 -2.59 37.70
N GLU A 44 -17.14 -3.40 38.29
CA GLU A 44 -15.89 -3.85 37.67
C GLU A 44 -16.17 -4.63 36.38
N HIS A 45 -17.13 -5.57 36.40
CA HIS A 45 -17.53 -6.33 35.22
C HIS A 45 -18.05 -5.43 34.09
N ILE A 46 -18.95 -4.49 34.40
CA ILE A 46 -19.51 -3.53 33.43
C ILE A 46 -18.41 -2.62 32.85
N ASN A 47 -17.49 -2.15 33.69
CA ASN A 47 -16.34 -1.37 33.24
C ASN A 47 -15.44 -2.22 32.33
N GLY A 48 -15.22 -3.49 32.66
CA GLY A 48 -14.48 -4.44 31.83
C GLY A 48 -15.13 -4.66 30.46
N LEU A 49 -16.45 -4.84 30.40
CA LEU A 49 -17.21 -4.94 29.14
C LEU A 49 -17.07 -3.67 28.30
N SER A 50 -17.23 -2.50 28.92
CA SER A 50 -17.13 -1.20 28.26
C SER A 50 -15.73 -0.98 27.69
N LYS A 51 -14.70 -1.27 28.48
CA LYS A 51 -13.29 -1.17 28.07
C LYS A 51 -13.00 -2.10 26.88
N LYS A 52 -13.42 -3.36 26.96
CA LYS A 52 -13.24 -4.34 25.87
C LYS A 52 -13.96 -3.89 24.59
N SER A 53 -15.18 -3.37 24.70
CA SER A 53 -15.91 -2.84 23.54
C SER A 53 -15.16 -1.68 22.88
N ARG A 54 -14.62 -0.76 23.68
CA ARG A 54 -13.81 0.37 23.19
C ARG A 54 -12.54 -0.12 22.50
N GLU A 55 -11.82 -1.06 23.09
CA GLU A 55 -10.58 -1.62 22.51
C GLU A 55 -10.84 -2.30 21.15
N ILE A 56 -11.94 -3.06 21.03
CA ILE A 56 -12.34 -3.68 19.76
C ILE A 56 -12.67 -2.60 18.74
N PHE A 57 -13.46 -1.59 19.13
CA PHE A 57 -13.82 -0.49 18.23
C PHE A 57 -12.59 0.28 17.74
N CYS A 58 -11.67 0.66 18.63
CA CYS A 58 -10.42 1.32 18.25
C CYS A 58 -9.56 0.46 17.32
N ARG A 59 -9.49 -0.85 17.58
CA ARG A 59 -8.76 -1.78 16.70
C ARG A 59 -9.37 -1.82 15.29
N LEU A 60 -10.70 -1.92 15.20
CA LEU A 60 -11.41 -1.95 13.92
C LEU A 60 -11.24 -0.63 13.17
N LEU A 61 -11.30 0.51 13.85
CA LEU A 61 -11.03 1.82 13.23
C LEU A 61 -9.62 1.89 12.66
N ASN A 62 -8.60 1.54 13.46
CA ASN A 62 -7.21 1.57 13.00
C ASN A 62 -6.98 0.61 11.82
N GLU A 63 -7.61 -0.57 11.83
CA GLU A 63 -7.52 -1.51 10.73
C GLU A 63 -8.14 -0.94 9.44
N ILE A 64 -9.29 -0.28 9.54
CA ILE A 64 -9.96 0.36 8.40
C ILE A 64 -9.12 1.52 7.86
N GLU A 65 -8.58 2.37 8.74
CA GLU A 65 -7.73 3.50 8.35
C GLU A 65 -6.45 3.02 7.65
N GLY A 66 -5.74 2.05 8.23
CA GLY A 66 -4.53 1.49 7.64
C GLY A 66 -4.78 0.79 6.29
N LYS A 67 -5.93 0.13 6.14
CA LYS A 67 -6.34 -0.46 4.84
C LYS A 67 -6.56 0.62 3.79
N LYS A 68 -7.30 1.69 4.12
CA LYS A 68 -7.55 2.79 3.18
C LYS A 68 -6.27 3.50 2.75
N GLU A 69 -5.35 3.74 3.68
CA GLU A 69 -4.05 4.34 3.37
C GLU A 69 -3.24 3.43 2.43
N SER A 70 -3.16 2.14 2.74
CA SER A 70 -2.45 1.16 1.91
C SER A 70 -3.02 1.05 0.49
N GLU A 71 -4.34 0.98 0.35
CA GLU A 71 -5.02 0.96 -0.95
C GLU A 71 -4.78 2.25 -1.75
N TYR A 72 -4.80 3.41 -1.09
CA TYR A 72 -4.49 4.69 -1.71
C TYR A 72 -3.05 4.73 -2.24
N LEU A 73 -2.06 4.31 -1.45
CA LEU A 73 -0.66 4.27 -1.86
C LEU A 73 -0.45 3.31 -3.05
N LEU A 74 -1.07 2.14 -3.02
CA LEU A 74 -1.04 1.19 -4.15
C LEU A 74 -1.67 1.80 -5.41
N TRP A 75 -2.77 2.53 -5.28
CA TRP A 75 -3.41 3.20 -6.40
C TRP A 75 -2.52 4.31 -6.98
N VAL A 76 -1.85 5.10 -6.14
CA VAL A 76 -0.90 6.13 -6.58
C VAL A 76 0.26 5.49 -7.33
N ASP A 77 0.85 4.42 -6.80
CA ASP A 77 1.96 3.70 -7.46
C ASP A 77 1.51 3.09 -8.80
N MET A 78 0.34 2.46 -8.84
CA MET A 78 -0.25 1.95 -10.08
C MET A 78 -0.45 3.07 -11.10
N LYS A 79 -0.96 4.23 -10.69
CA LYS A 79 -1.17 5.38 -11.59
C LYS A 79 0.13 5.94 -12.12
N LYS A 80 1.15 6.03 -11.26
CA LYS A 80 2.51 6.42 -11.65
C LYS A 80 3.10 5.43 -12.66
N SER A 81 2.97 4.13 -12.40
CA SER A 81 3.41 3.07 -13.32
C SER A 81 2.72 3.16 -14.68
N GLN A 82 1.39 3.37 -14.71
CA GLN A 82 0.64 3.59 -15.96
C GLN A 82 1.13 4.81 -16.74
N ALA A 83 1.41 5.94 -16.07
CA ALA A 83 1.95 7.13 -16.71
C ALA A 83 3.35 6.88 -17.30
N LYS A 84 4.21 6.14 -16.60
CA LYS A 84 5.54 5.75 -17.10
C LYS A 84 5.46 4.87 -18.35
N GLU A 85 4.57 3.87 -18.38
CA GLU A 85 4.41 3.04 -19.57
C GLU A 85 3.85 3.82 -20.75
N ALA A 86 2.87 4.71 -20.51
CA ALA A 86 2.39 5.61 -21.56
C ALA A 86 3.53 6.49 -22.11
N PHE A 87 4.37 7.05 -21.24
CA PHE A 87 5.53 7.83 -21.64
C PHE A 87 6.54 7.00 -22.45
N LYS A 88 6.79 5.74 -22.09
CA LYS A 88 7.64 4.85 -22.90
C LYS A 88 7.08 4.61 -24.30
N GLU A 89 5.77 4.55 -24.49
CA GLU A 89 5.18 4.50 -25.84
C GLU A 89 5.43 5.79 -26.62
N LEU A 90 5.32 6.97 -25.97
CA LEU A 90 5.67 8.24 -26.60
C LEU A 90 7.11 8.23 -27.10
N LEU A 91 8.06 7.73 -26.31
CA LEU A 91 9.46 7.63 -26.72
C LEU A 91 9.64 6.75 -27.97
N ARG A 92 8.88 5.66 -28.10
CA ARG A 92 8.90 4.78 -29.29
C ARG A 92 8.25 5.41 -30.53
N GLU A 93 7.27 6.27 -30.32
CA GLU A 93 6.59 7.02 -31.37
C GLU A 93 7.46 8.20 -31.88
N THR A 94 8.31 8.75 -31.02
CA THR A 94 9.13 9.95 -31.27
C THR A 94 10.36 9.64 -32.13
N LYS A 95 10.24 9.81 -33.45
CA LYS A 95 11.24 9.34 -34.44
C LYS A 95 12.59 10.05 -34.43
N ILE A 96 12.66 11.26 -33.85
CA ILE A 96 13.94 11.94 -33.64
C ILE A 96 14.83 11.17 -32.65
N ILE A 97 14.23 10.37 -31.76
CA ILE A 97 14.92 9.40 -30.91
C ILE A 97 15.05 8.06 -31.65
N ASN A 98 16.28 7.65 -31.95
CA ASN A 98 16.59 6.45 -32.72
C ASN A 98 17.95 5.86 -32.32
N THR A 99 18.39 4.79 -32.99
CA THR A 99 19.63 4.06 -32.67
C THR A 99 20.92 4.86 -32.85
N ARG A 100 20.87 6.02 -33.51
CA ARG A 100 22.01 6.94 -33.66
C ARG A 100 21.99 8.07 -32.64
N THR A 101 20.88 8.27 -31.93
CA THR A 101 20.69 9.42 -31.02
C THR A 101 21.83 9.57 -30.04
N LYS A 102 22.36 8.48 -29.47
CA LYS A 102 23.51 8.55 -28.56
C LYS A 102 24.73 9.20 -29.19
N THR A 103 25.13 8.76 -30.38
CA THR A 103 26.22 9.38 -31.14
C THR A 103 25.88 10.81 -31.56
N THR A 104 24.64 11.08 -31.97
CA THR A 104 24.20 12.43 -32.35
C THR A 104 24.24 13.41 -31.18
N LEU A 105 23.99 12.97 -29.95
CA LEU A 105 24.12 13.81 -28.74
C LEU A 105 25.58 14.20 -28.45
N GLU A 106 26.55 13.36 -28.81
CA GLU A 106 27.99 13.67 -28.67
C GLU A 106 28.46 14.68 -29.73
N GLU A 107 27.81 14.71 -30.89
CA GLU A 107 28.21 15.52 -32.05
C GLU A 107 27.41 16.84 -32.18
N ASN A 108 26.19 16.88 -31.65
CA ASN A 108 25.26 18.00 -31.80
C ASN A 108 24.62 18.37 -30.45
N GLU A 109 25.13 19.45 -29.85
CA GLU A 109 24.65 19.99 -28.58
C GLU A 109 23.16 20.41 -28.62
N ASN A 110 22.62 20.76 -29.80
CA ASN A 110 21.21 21.14 -29.93
C ASN A 110 20.26 19.94 -29.95
N HIS A 111 20.76 18.73 -30.20
CA HIS A 111 19.89 17.57 -30.42
C HIS A 111 19.03 17.22 -29.20
N ILE A 112 19.54 17.44 -27.99
CA ILE A 112 18.76 17.26 -26.77
C ILE A 112 17.59 18.24 -26.70
N SER A 113 17.79 19.49 -27.12
CA SER A 113 16.73 20.50 -27.16
C SER A 113 15.64 20.11 -28.16
N ASP A 114 16.02 19.60 -29.33
CA ASP A 114 15.06 19.14 -30.35
C ASP A 114 14.23 17.95 -29.84
N ILE A 115 14.84 17.04 -29.08
CA ILE A 115 14.14 15.91 -28.44
C ILE A 115 13.14 16.44 -27.41
N MET A 116 13.56 17.39 -26.56
CA MET A 116 12.68 17.97 -25.54
C MET A 116 11.50 18.71 -26.17
N GLU A 117 11.72 19.52 -27.22
CA GLU A 117 10.66 20.22 -27.95
C GLU A 117 9.64 19.24 -28.57
N ALA A 118 10.11 18.10 -29.06
CA ALA A 118 9.25 17.06 -29.62
C ALA A 118 8.36 16.38 -28.57
N LEU A 119 8.79 16.35 -27.31
CA LEU A 119 8.09 15.66 -26.23
C LEU A 119 7.22 16.58 -25.36
N GLU A 120 7.64 17.82 -25.13
CA GLU A 120 7.12 18.70 -24.07
C GLU A 120 5.62 19.02 -24.15
N LYS A 121 5.03 18.94 -25.35
CA LYS A 121 3.61 19.23 -25.60
C LYS A 121 2.71 18.00 -25.46
N ASP A 122 3.28 16.80 -25.41
CA ASP A 122 2.50 15.57 -25.28
C ASP A 122 2.02 15.37 -23.84
N LYS A 123 0.75 15.02 -23.68
CA LYS A 123 0.12 14.82 -22.37
C LYS A 123 0.84 13.77 -21.52
N ARG A 124 1.49 12.78 -22.14
CA ARG A 124 2.22 11.70 -21.45
C ARG A 124 3.54 12.20 -20.87
N PHE A 125 4.15 13.22 -21.48
CA PHE A 125 5.31 13.92 -20.93
C PHE A 125 4.89 14.80 -19.75
N ILE A 126 3.84 15.63 -19.94
CA ILE A 126 3.28 16.53 -18.92
C ILE A 126 2.78 15.75 -17.69
N ALA A 127 2.23 14.55 -17.88
CA ALA A 127 1.79 13.68 -16.79
C ALA A 127 2.91 13.30 -15.80
N LEU A 128 4.17 13.49 -16.18
CA LEU A 128 5.35 13.23 -15.35
C LEU A 128 6.07 14.50 -14.89
N ASP A 129 5.48 15.70 -15.03
CA ASP A 129 6.11 16.97 -14.62
C ASP A 129 6.49 17.00 -13.13
N ALA A 130 5.68 16.38 -12.28
CA ALA A 130 5.98 16.25 -10.85
C ALA A 130 7.14 15.28 -10.54
N PHE A 131 7.65 14.55 -11.54
CA PHE A 131 8.69 13.54 -11.43
C PHE A 131 9.74 13.70 -12.54
N GLU A 132 10.19 14.94 -12.78
CA GLU A 132 11.11 15.29 -13.87
C GLU A 132 12.39 14.43 -13.87
N ASP A 133 13.02 14.19 -12.72
CA ASP A 133 14.23 13.35 -12.64
C ASP A 133 13.98 11.93 -13.16
N GLU A 134 12.85 11.32 -12.78
CA GLU A 134 12.48 9.98 -13.25
C GLU A 134 12.09 9.99 -14.73
N ARG A 135 11.46 11.06 -15.21
CA ARG A 135 11.14 11.24 -16.63
C ARG A 135 12.42 11.32 -17.45
N ASN A 136 13.40 12.09 -17.02
CA ASN A 136 14.68 12.25 -17.71
C ASN A 136 15.48 10.93 -17.70
N ALA A 137 15.49 10.21 -16.56
CA ALA A 137 16.08 8.88 -16.50
C ALA A 137 15.43 7.89 -17.48
N LEU A 138 14.10 7.95 -17.68
CA LEU A 138 13.42 7.11 -18.68
C LEU A 138 13.83 7.45 -20.12
N ILE A 139 14.12 8.71 -20.43
CA ILE A 139 14.64 9.14 -21.74
C ILE A 139 16.04 8.56 -21.95
N GLU A 140 16.93 8.75 -20.97
CA GLU A 140 18.30 8.23 -21.00
C GLU A 140 18.34 6.70 -21.14
N ASP A 141 17.58 5.98 -20.31
CA ASP A 141 17.44 4.53 -20.36
C ASP A 141 16.96 4.04 -21.72
N TYR A 142 16.00 4.76 -22.32
CA TYR A 142 15.49 4.43 -23.64
C TYR A 142 16.56 4.60 -24.73
N ILE A 143 17.29 5.73 -24.73
CA ILE A 143 18.39 6.00 -25.66
C ILE A 143 19.48 4.93 -25.52
N ASP A 144 19.87 4.60 -24.30
CA ASP A 144 20.85 3.54 -24.01
C ASP A 144 20.39 2.17 -24.49
N SER A 145 19.09 1.86 -24.35
CA SER A 145 18.53 0.60 -24.85
C SER A 145 18.58 0.50 -26.38
N LEU A 146 18.43 1.62 -27.09
CA LEU A 146 18.53 1.68 -28.55
C LEU A 146 19.99 1.49 -29.02
N ASP A 147 20.95 2.11 -28.33
CA ASP A 147 22.37 1.97 -28.65
C ASP A 147 22.89 0.54 -28.37
N LYS A 148 22.44 -0.10 -27.28
CA LYS A 148 22.73 -1.53 -27.00
C LYS A 148 22.22 -2.46 -28.10
N ARG A 149 21.09 -2.15 -28.74
CA ARG A 149 20.58 -2.94 -29.89
C ARG A 149 21.43 -2.75 -31.14
N ARG A 150 22.05 -1.57 -31.33
CA ARG A 150 22.99 -1.29 -32.42
C ARG A 150 24.29 -2.05 -32.25
N THR A 151 24.72 -2.30 -31.02
CA THR A 151 25.91 -3.07 -30.67
C THR A 151 25.51 -4.46 -30.17
N PRO A 152 25.01 -5.37 -31.04
CA PRO A 152 24.61 -6.69 -30.59
C PRO A 152 25.81 -7.34 -29.91
N THR A 153 25.63 -7.71 -28.65
CA THR A 153 26.63 -8.41 -27.85
C THR A 153 27.12 -9.62 -28.65
N PRO A 154 28.44 -9.87 -28.75
CA PRO A 154 28.94 -11.04 -29.49
C PRO A 154 28.28 -12.30 -28.93
N LEU A 155 27.47 -12.97 -29.74
CA LEU A 155 26.97 -14.30 -29.42
C LEU A 155 28.18 -15.20 -29.16
N SER A 156 28.15 -15.88 -28.02
CA SER A 156 28.88 -17.10 -27.71
C SER A 156 29.33 -17.84 -28.97
N MET A 157 30.60 -17.67 -29.34
CA MET A 157 31.31 -18.63 -30.16
C MET A 157 31.58 -19.87 -29.30
N SER A 158 30.55 -20.65 -29.00
CA SER A 158 30.77 -22.06 -28.69
C SER A 158 31.01 -22.77 -30.03
N ALA A 159 32.20 -22.52 -30.58
CA ALA A 159 32.75 -23.33 -31.64
C ALA A 159 32.96 -24.73 -31.05
N LYS A 160 32.10 -25.64 -31.48
CA LYS A 160 32.39 -27.07 -31.46
C LYS A 160 33.74 -27.29 -32.14
N ASP A 161 34.78 -27.55 -31.36
CA ASP A 161 35.88 -28.39 -31.83
C ASP A 161 36.68 -28.93 -30.64
N SER A 162 36.16 -30.03 -30.09
CA SER A 162 36.93 -30.96 -29.27
C SER A 162 36.61 -32.39 -29.71
N ASN A 163 36.81 -32.66 -31.00
CA ASN A 163 37.04 -34.03 -31.44
C ASN A 163 37.91 -34.08 -32.70
N ARG A 164 39.24 -34.06 -32.52
CA ARG A 164 40.16 -34.69 -33.48
C ARG A 164 41.52 -35.01 -32.84
N ARG A 165 41.70 -36.32 -32.67
CA ARG A 165 42.94 -37.12 -32.51
C ARG A 165 43.68 -37.06 -31.19
#